data_AF-A0A970PXW6-F1
#
_entry.id   AF-A0A970PXW6-F1
#
_cell.length_a   1.000
_cell.length_b   1.000
_cell.length_c   1.000
_cell.angle_alpha   90.00
_cell.angle_beta   90.00
_cell.angle_gamma   90.00
#
_symmetry.space_group_name_H-M   'P 1'
#
loop_
_entity.id
_entity.type
_entity.pdbx_description
1 polymer ?
#
loop_
_entity_poly.entity_id
_entity_poly.type
_entity_poly.pdbx_seq_one_letter_code
_entity_poly.pdbx_strand_id
1 'polypeptide(L)'
;MILKYTDEYARKFTFAEEAVKVVKSGDRVIYAFGICSINELDRALAMRKNELIRVEIICNDITCGYYAMDADFSEEHFKFYEGMNLRKREREKVHEGGTKGRSYPKLDHSPKQDSSAPIFLATVSPMDKDGYFWFDSNLSQKNHFRPYYERAEYVILEINERILEGNKKNQECIHISQTDMIVGSNNDELLQRVNVPGKNPLYDEQSIITRSWAV
;
A
#
# COMPACT_ATOMS: atom_id res chain seq x y z
N MET A 1 -16.70 25.73 -10.04
CA MET A 1 -17.24 24.51 -10.68
C MET A 1 -17.27 23.44 -9.60
N ILE A 2 -18.42 22.80 -9.36
CA ILE A 2 -18.51 21.63 -8.48
C ILE A 2 -17.99 20.44 -9.30
N LEU A 3 -16.99 19.71 -8.79
CA LEU A 3 -16.46 18.53 -9.47
C LEU A 3 -17.54 17.44 -9.42
N LYS A 4 -17.71 16.69 -10.53
CA LYS A 4 -18.80 15.73 -10.72
C LYS A 4 -18.91 14.67 -9.60
N TYR A 5 -17.79 14.33 -8.96
CA TYR A 5 -17.68 13.26 -7.98
C TYR A 5 -17.41 13.75 -6.55
N THR A 6 -17.54 15.06 -6.26
CA THR A 6 -17.25 15.61 -4.93
C THR A 6 -18.05 14.93 -3.82
N ASP A 7 -19.35 14.68 -4.03
CA ASP A 7 -20.20 14.04 -3.02
C ASP A 7 -19.85 12.57 -2.78
N GLU A 8 -19.50 11.83 -3.85
CA GLU A 8 -19.06 10.44 -3.72
C GLU A 8 -17.72 10.36 -2.99
N TYR A 9 -16.79 11.25 -3.32
CA TYR A 9 -15.50 11.36 -2.66
C TYR A 9 -15.68 11.63 -1.17
N ALA A 10 -16.49 12.63 -0.81
CA ALA A 10 -16.73 12.99 0.58
C ALA A 10 -17.33 11.85 1.41
N ARG A 11 -18.16 10.99 0.81
CA ARG A 11 -18.74 9.81 1.48
C ARG A 11 -17.74 8.68 1.70
N LYS A 12 -16.76 8.54 0.80
CA LYS A 12 -15.73 7.49 0.87
C LYS A 12 -14.49 7.91 1.64
N PHE A 13 -14.32 9.22 1.86
CA PHE A 13 -13.19 9.77 2.60
C PHE A 13 -13.29 9.48 4.09
N THR A 14 -12.23 8.92 4.68
CA THR A 14 -12.17 8.56 6.10
C THR A 14 -10.73 8.58 6.61
N PHE A 15 -10.55 8.34 7.91
CA PHE A 15 -9.22 8.20 8.55
C PHE A 15 -8.65 6.80 8.32
N ALA A 16 -7.32 6.68 8.30
CA ALA A 16 -6.63 5.40 8.09
C ALA A 16 -7.04 4.36 9.13
N GLU A 17 -7.16 4.75 10.40
CA GLU A 17 -7.59 3.92 11.52
C GLU A 17 -8.99 3.36 11.35
N GLU A 18 -9.89 4.14 10.75
CA GLU A 18 -11.24 3.68 10.44
C GLU A 18 -11.25 2.77 9.21
N ALA A 19 -10.49 3.13 8.17
CA ALA A 19 -10.42 2.36 6.92
C ALA A 19 -9.91 0.94 7.17
N VAL A 20 -8.85 0.77 7.96
CA VAL A 20 -8.25 -0.56 8.19
C VAL A 20 -9.10 -1.47 9.06
N LYS A 21 -10.19 -1.00 9.68
CA LYS A 21 -11.10 -1.86 10.49
C LYS A 21 -11.76 -2.98 9.69
N VAL A 22 -11.84 -2.85 8.37
CA VAL A 22 -12.36 -3.93 7.51
C VAL A 22 -11.48 -5.18 7.55
N VAL A 23 -10.19 -5.04 7.89
CA VAL A 23 -9.25 -6.16 8.04
C VAL A 23 -9.58 -6.97 9.28
N LYS A 24 -9.76 -8.28 9.11
CA LYS A 24 -10.04 -9.27 10.14
C LYS A 24 -8.95 -10.33 10.19
N SER A 25 -8.95 -11.10 11.27
CA SER A 25 -8.01 -12.22 11.44
C SER A 25 -8.19 -13.26 10.34
N GLY A 26 -7.08 -13.68 9.71
CA GLY A 26 -7.09 -14.61 8.58
C GLY A 26 -7.24 -13.98 7.20
N ASP A 27 -7.48 -12.67 7.10
CA ASP A 27 -7.62 -12.00 5.82
C ASP A 27 -6.30 -11.92 5.04
N ARG A 28 -6.44 -11.80 3.72
CA ARG A 28 -5.36 -11.48 2.81
C ARG A 28 -5.39 -10.01 2.47
N VAL A 29 -4.29 -9.31 2.69
CA VAL A 29 -4.14 -7.88 2.38
C VAL A 29 -3.04 -7.72 1.34
N ILE A 30 -3.34 -7.05 0.23
CA ILE A 30 -2.40 -6.76 -0.85
C ILE A 30 -2.00 -5.31 -0.74
N TYR A 31 -0.72 -5.08 -0.51
CA TYR A 31 -0.13 -3.75 -0.63
C TYR A 31 0.34 -3.56 -2.06
N ALA A 32 -0.05 -2.45 -2.69
CA ALA A 32 0.66 -1.99 -3.88
C ALA A 32 2.15 -1.76 -3.56
N PHE A 33 2.99 -1.68 -4.59
CA PHE A 33 4.45 -1.77 -4.44
C PHE A 33 5.19 -0.48 -4.82
N GLY A 34 6.43 -0.38 -4.34
CA GLY A 34 7.29 0.79 -4.54
C GLY A 34 6.63 2.06 -4.02
N ILE A 35 6.68 3.14 -4.80
CA ILE A 35 6.05 4.44 -4.50
C ILE A 35 4.52 4.32 -4.31
N CYS A 36 3.87 3.33 -4.92
CA CYS A 36 2.44 3.09 -4.72
C CYS A 36 2.14 2.28 -3.44
N SER A 37 3.15 1.89 -2.67
CA SER A 37 2.93 1.25 -1.37
C SER A 37 2.39 2.25 -0.35
N ILE A 38 1.87 1.73 0.75
CA ILE A 38 1.12 2.49 1.75
C ILE A 38 1.99 2.90 2.94
N ASN A 39 1.66 4.02 3.56
CA ASN A 39 2.34 4.50 4.78
C ASN A 39 1.34 4.62 5.93
N GLU A 40 0.31 5.45 5.78
CA GLU A 40 -0.66 5.70 6.85
C GLU A 40 -1.55 4.47 7.11
N LEU A 41 -1.96 3.78 6.03
CA LEU A 41 -2.73 2.55 6.17
C LEU A 41 -1.91 1.44 6.85
N ASP A 42 -0.61 1.34 6.59
CA ASP A 42 0.24 0.32 7.19
C ASP A 42 0.50 0.64 8.67
N ARG A 43 0.75 1.92 8.98
CA ARG A 43 0.86 2.42 10.35
C ARG A 43 -0.42 2.12 11.15
N ALA A 44 -1.58 2.44 10.58
CA ALA A 44 -2.87 2.18 11.22
C ALA A 44 -3.10 0.67 11.43
N LEU A 45 -2.75 -0.16 10.45
CA LEU A 45 -2.86 -1.62 10.58
C LEU A 45 -1.91 -2.16 11.66
N ALA A 46 -0.68 -1.65 11.75
CA ALA A 46 0.30 -2.04 12.75
C ALA A 46 -0.19 -1.79 14.18
N MET A 47 -0.91 -0.68 14.41
CA MET A 47 -1.52 -0.39 15.71
C MET A 47 -2.57 -1.43 16.13
N ARG A 48 -3.18 -2.11 15.16
CA ARG A 48 -4.17 -3.19 15.40
C ARG A 48 -3.54 -4.55 15.61
N LYS A 49 -2.21 -4.67 15.75
CA LYS A 49 -1.50 -5.95 15.97
C LYS A 49 -2.23 -6.84 16.98
N ASN A 50 -2.50 -6.32 18.18
CA ASN A 50 -3.06 -7.11 19.27
C ASN A 50 -4.53 -7.53 19.06
N GLU A 51 -5.20 -7.02 18.03
CA GLU A 51 -6.58 -7.37 17.66
C GLU A 51 -6.66 -8.46 16.59
N LEU A 52 -5.57 -8.68 15.85
CA LEU A 52 -5.56 -9.47 14.62
C LEU A 52 -4.63 -10.67 14.76
N ILE A 53 -4.99 -11.80 14.18
CA ILE A 53 -4.13 -12.99 14.13
C ILE A 53 -4.11 -13.58 12.72
N ARG A 54 -2.92 -14.00 12.26
CA ARG A 54 -2.71 -14.63 10.94
C ARG A 54 -3.24 -13.80 9.76
N VAL A 55 -3.05 -12.49 9.74
CA VAL A 55 -3.29 -11.68 8.54
C VAL A 55 -2.13 -11.92 7.56
N GLU A 56 -2.46 -12.31 6.33
CA GLU A 56 -1.47 -12.53 5.27
C GLU A 56 -1.29 -11.24 4.46
N ILE A 57 -0.13 -10.59 4.60
CA ILE A 57 0.23 -9.38 3.86
C ILE A 57 1.06 -9.76 2.64
N ILE A 58 0.58 -9.39 1.47
CA ILE A 58 1.20 -9.65 0.17
C ILE A 58 1.80 -8.34 -0.32
N CYS A 59 3.12 -8.31 -0.52
CA CYS A 59 3.83 -7.14 -1.03
C CYS A 59 5.04 -7.56 -1.89
N ASN A 60 5.61 -6.62 -2.63
CA ASN A 60 6.77 -6.87 -3.52
C ASN A 60 8.04 -6.13 -3.10
N ASP A 61 7.97 -5.33 -2.04
CA ASP A 61 9.09 -4.47 -1.63
C ASP A 61 9.28 -4.52 -0.12
N ILE A 62 9.57 -5.74 0.36
CA ILE A 62 9.80 -6.01 1.78
C ILE A 62 11.04 -5.25 2.30
N THR A 63 11.88 -4.76 1.38
CA THR A 63 13.01 -3.90 1.68
C THR A 63 12.62 -2.47 2.07
N CYS A 64 11.41 -2.00 1.76
CA CYS A 64 10.99 -0.63 2.09
C CYS A 64 10.72 -0.39 3.58
N GLY A 65 10.69 -1.44 4.41
CA GLY A 65 10.23 -1.38 5.80
C GLY A 65 8.70 -1.23 5.86
N TYR A 66 8.08 -1.87 6.84
CA TYR A 66 6.65 -1.75 7.10
C TYR A 66 6.44 -1.67 8.61
N TYR A 67 5.63 -0.73 9.10
CA TYR A 67 5.23 -0.62 10.50
C TYR A 67 4.63 -1.92 11.00
N ALA A 68 3.81 -2.62 10.18
CA ALA A 68 3.23 -3.90 10.58
C ALA A 68 4.29 -5.00 10.75
N MET A 69 5.37 -4.94 9.97
CA MET A 69 6.52 -5.85 10.10
C MET A 69 7.33 -5.54 11.37
N ASP A 70 7.60 -4.26 11.63
CA ASP A 70 8.36 -3.82 12.80
C ASP A 70 7.59 -4.06 14.11
N ALA A 71 6.26 -3.91 14.07
CA ALA A 71 5.39 -4.17 15.22
C ALA A 71 5.33 -5.66 15.61
N ASP A 72 5.47 -6.58 14.66
CA ASP A 72 5.31 -8.03 14.89
C ASP A 72 6.51 -8.87 14.46
N PHE A 73 7.61 -8.78 15.24
CA PHE A 73 8.80 -9.61 15.02
C PHE A 73 8.53 -11.12 15.15
N SER A 74 7.47 -11.51 15.85
CA SER A 74 7.05 -12.91 16.05
C SER A 74 6.30 -13.51 14.85
N GLU A 75 5.80 -12.70 13.92
CA GLU A 75 4.97 -13.13 12.77
C GLU A 75 3.70 -13.93 13.17
N GLU A 76 3.20 -13.72 14.39
CA GLU A 76 1.98 -14.35 14.89
C GLU A 76 0.73 -13.66 14.35
N HIS A 77 0.80 -12.33 14.23
CA HIS A 77 -0.28 -11.45 13.84
C HIS A 77 -0.23 -11.14 12.34
N PHE A 78 0.96 -10.79 11.83
CA PHE A 78 1.17 -10.41 10.44
C PHE A 78 2.18 -11.35 9.77
N LYS A 79 1.77 -11.96 8.66
CA LYS A 79 2.61 -12.84 7.85
C LYS A 79 2.87 -12.21 6.50
N PHE A 80 4.12 -11.90 6.22
CA PHE A 80 4.50 -11.28 4.96
C PHE A 80 4.87 -12.31 3.90
N TYR A 81 4.30 -12.13 2.72
CA TYR A 81 4.58 -12.93 1.53
C TYR A 81 5.11 -12.02 0.43
N GLU A 82 6.19 -12.48 -0.21
CA GLU A 82 6.66 -11.86 -1.44
C GLU A 82 5.78 -12.34 -2.59
N GLY A 83 5.09 -11.42 -3.27
CA GLY A 83 4.51 -11.72 -4.58
C GLY A 83 3.20 -11.04 -4.96
N MET A 84 3.31 -10.12 -5.90
CA MET A 84 2.39 -9.95 -7.03
C MET A 84 3.16 -10.43 -8.27
N ASN A 85 2.51 -11.07 -9.25
CA ASN A 85 3.14 -11.67 -10.44
C ASN A 85 3.83 -10.61 -11.35
N LEU A 86 4.94 -10.04 -10.90
CA LEU A 86 5.82 -9.20 -11.72
C LEU A 86 6.49 -10.10 -12.75
N ARG A 87 6.65 -9.61 -13.99
CA ARG A 87 7.49 -10.31 -14.96
C ARG A 87 8.93 -10.33 -14.44
N LYS A 88 9.69 -11.38 -14.75
CA LYS A 88 11.07 -11.62 -14.26
C LYS A 88 12.02 -10.41 -14.40
N ARG A 89 11.76 -9.55 -15.39
CA ARG A 89 12.55 -8.36 -15.74
C ARG A 89 12.33 -7.14 -14.81
N GLU A 90 11.20 -7.09 -14.09
CA GLU A 90 10.89 -6.03 -13.13
C GLU A 90 11.48 -6.34 -11.76
N ARG A 91 11.59 -7.63 -11.40
CA ARG A 91 12.28 -8.10 -10.18
C ARG A 91 13.75 -7.67 -10.12
N GLU A 92 14.44 -7.58 -11.26
CA GLU A 92 15.86 -7.19 -11.34
C GLU A 92 16.09 -5.69 -11.11
N LYS A 93 15.05 -4.85 -11.08
CA LYS A 93 15.18 -3.38 -11.05
C LYS A 93 14.61 -2.71 -9.80
N VAL A 94 14.09 -3.48 -8.86
CA VAL A 94 13.35 -2.94 -7.69
C VAL A 94 14.18 -2.99 -6.41
N HIS A 95 15.35 -3.66 -6.35
CA HIS A 95 16.02 -3.86 -5.05
C HIS A 95 17.50 -3.47 -5.03
N GLU A 96 17.79 -2.29 -4.46
CA GLU A 96 18.96 -2.07 -3.61
C GLU A 96 18.52 -1.17 -2.44
N GLY A 97 18.45 -1.73 -1.22
CA GLY A 97 18.27 -0.97 0.01
C GLY A 97 17.10 -1.41 0.90
N GLY A 98 17.32 -2.45 1.72
CA GLY A 98 16.45 -2.80 2.85
C GLY A 98 16.81 -4.15 3.48
N THR A 99 16.54 -4.28 4.79
CA THR A 99 16.95 -5.35 5.74
C THR A 99 17.76 -6.50 5.14
N LYS A 100 19.10 -6.38 5.18
CA LYS A 100 20.03 -7.46 4.87
C LYS A 100 19.73 -8.68 5.76
N GLY A 101 19.16 -9.75 5.20
CA GLY A 101 19.25 -11.09 5.79
C GLY A 101 17.95 -11.88 6.02
N ARG A 102 16.75 -11.36 5.72
CA ARG A 102 15.50 -12.15 5.79
C ARG A 102 15.01 -12.54 4.39
N SER A 103 14.82 -13.84 4.18
CA SER A 103 14.13 -14.39 3.00
C SER A 103 12.68 -14.65 3.39
N TYR A 104 11.73 -14.03 2.69
CA TYR A 104 10.31 -14.26 2.93
C TYR A 104 9.78 -15.38 2.03
N PRO A 105 8.74 -16.11 2.47
CA PRO A 105 8.11 -17.12 1.65
C PRO A 105 7.47 -16.47 0.42
N LYS A 106 7.61 -17.13 -0.74
CA LYS A 106 6.85 -16.76 -1.93
C LYS A 106 5.38 -17.02 -1.69
N LEU A 107 4.53 -16.15 -2.23
CA LEU A 107 3.09 -16.36 -2.20
C LEU A 107 2.73 -17.70 -2.86
N ASP A 108 2.00 -18.54 -2.13
CA ASP A 108 1.32 -19.68 -2.73
C ASP A 108 0.07 -19.19 -3.47
N HIS A 109 0.07 -19.36 -4.78
CA HIS A 109 -1.02 -19.01 -5.68
C HIS A 109 -2.12 -20.07 -5.75
N SER A 110 -1.97 -21.21 -5.06
CA SER A 110 -3.03 -22.20 -4.96
C SER A 110 -4.27 -21.56 -4.30
N PRO A 111 -5.47 -21.72 -4.89
CA PRO A 111 -6.68 -21.23 -4.26
C PRO A 111 -6.90 -22.01 -2.96
N LYS A 112 -6.78 -21.31 -1.82
CA LYS A 112 -7.15 -21.87 -0.53
C LYS A 112 -8.67 -21.93 -0.49
N GLN A 113 -9.21 -23.11 -0.19
CA GLN A 113 -10.65 -23.39 -0.30
C GLN A 113 -11.53 -22.49 0.58
N ASP A 114 -10.93 -21.87 1.61
CA ASP A 114 -11.58 -20.96 2.57
C ASP A 114 -11.04 -19.50 2.54
N SER A 115 -10.26 -19.09 1.53
CA SER A 115 -9.74 -17.71 1.52
C SER A 115 -10.79 -16.68 1.09
N SER A 116 -11.00 -15.66 1.92
CA SER A 116 -11.71 -14.43 1.55
C SER A 116 -11.05 -13.76 0.35
N ALA A 117 -11.83 -12.97 -0.39
CA ALA A 117 -11.29 -12.10 -1.42
C ALA A 117 -10.33 -11.08 -0.76
N PRO A 118 -9.21 -10.72 -1.40
CA PRO A 118 -8.20 -9.89 -0.75
C PRO A 118 -8.69 -8.47 -0.52
N ILE A 119 -8.09 -7.79 0.44
CA ILE A 119 -8.23 -6.34 0.63
C ILE A 119 -7.05 -5.68 -0.11
N PHE A 120 -7.32 -4.76 -1.02
CA PHE A 120 -6.28 -4.05 -1.80
C PHE A 120 -6.06 -2.65 -1.27
N LEU A 121 -4.82 -2.34 -0.89
CA LEU A 121 -4.40 -1.06 -0.34
C LEU A 121 -3.33 -0.43 -1.25
N ALA A 122 -3.51 0.83 -1.63
CA ALA A 122 -2.54 1.50 -2.50
C ALA A 122 -2.48 3.01 -2.32
N THR A 123 -1.30 3.58 -2.55
CA THR A 123 -1.09 5.02 -2.65
C THR A 123 -1.22 5.49 -4.09
N VAL A 124 -1.97 6.57 -4.30
CA VAL A 124 -2.33 7.14 -5.60
C VAL A 124 -2.30 8.67 -5.58
N SER A 125 -2.40 9.29 -6.75
CA SER A 125 -2.60 10.74 -6.89
C SER A 125 -3.91 11.21 -6.27
N PRO A 126 -4.11 12.53 -6.08
CA PRO A 126 -5.44 13.11 -5.92
C PRO A 126 -6.37 12.73 -7.07
N MET A 127 -7.69 12.77 -6.80
CA MET A 127 -8.72 12.50 -7.79
C MET A 127 -8.76 13.61 -8.85
N ASP A 128 -8.76 13.25 -10.12
CA ASP A 128 -8.97 14.19 -11.20
C ASP A 128 -10.46 14.57 -11.35
N LYS A 129 -10.73 15.51 -12.28
CA LYS A 129 -12.09 16.00 -12.55
C LYS A 129 -13.07 14.92 -13.04
N ASP A 130 -12.54 13.84 -13.62
CA ASP A 130 -13.29 12.76 -14.23
C ASP A 130 -13.44 11.56 -13.28
N GLY A 131 -12.96 11.69 -12.04
CA GLY A 131 -13.15 10.71 -10.96
C GLY A 131 -12.06 9.65 -10.89
N TYR A 132 -10.92 9.86 -11.56
CA TYR A 132 -9.82 8.91 -11.58
C TYR A 132 -8.71 9.29 -10.61
N PHE A 133 -8.14 8.28 -9.98
CA PHE A 133 -6.89 8.32 -9.25
C PHE A 133 -5.80 7.65 -10.07
N TRP A 134 -4.60 8.19 -10.06
CA TRP A 134 -3.50 7.73 -10.89
C TRP A 134 -2.43 7.06 -10.06
N PHE A 135 -1.99 5.87 -10.45
CA PHE A 135 -0.80 5.24 -9.88
C PHE A 135 0.47 5.89 -10.43
N ASP A 136 1.61 5.75 -9.75
CA ASP A 136 2.87 6.29 -10.26
C ASP A 136 3.20 5.71 -11.66
N SER A 137 3.50 6.63 -12.57
CA SER A 137 3.72 6.33 -13.98
C SER A 137 5.03 5.60 -14.29
N ASN A 138 6.00 5.58 -13.37
CA ASN A 138 7.26 4.85 -13.55
C ASN A 138 7.15 3.41 -13.06
N LEU A 139 6.17 3.10 -12.20
CA LEU A 139 5.95 1.78 -11.60
C LEU A 139 4.75 1.04 -12.21
N SER A 140 3.66 1.74 -12.50
CA SER A 140 2.48 1.15 -13.13
C SER A 140 2.51 1.40 -14.63
N GLN A 141 2.80 0.34 -15.39
CA GLN A 141 2.39 0.26 -16.78
C GLN A 141 1.00 -0.36 -16.83
N LYS A 142 0.22 -0.06 -17.87
CA LYS A 142 -1.16 -0.52 -18.06
C LYS A 142 -1.46 -1.91 -17.47
N ASN A 143 -2.40 -1.95 -16.52
CA ASN A 143 -2.96 -3.13 -15.86
C ASN A 143 -1.99 -3.88 -14.93
N HIS A 144 -1.10 -3.18 -14.24
CA HIS A 144 -0.22 -3.80 -13.25
C HIS A 144 -0.97 -4.14 -11.96
N PHE A 145 -1.79 -3.22 -11.47
CA PHE A 145 -2.55 -3.37 -10.23
C PHE A 145 -3.96 -3.92 -10.45
N ARG A 146 -4.51 -3.74 -11.65
CA ARG A 146 -5.86 -4.16 -12.06
C ARG A 146 -6.24 -5.58 -11.70
N PRO A 147 -5.41 -6.61 -11.94
CA PRO A 147 -5.76 -7.98 -11.58
C PRO A 147 -5.99 -8.21 -10.07
N TYR A 148 -5.46 -7.32 -9.22
CA TYR A 148 -5.59 -7.40 -7.77
C TYR A 148 -6.83 -6.64 -7.30
N TYR A 149 -6.98 -5.37 -7.67
CA TYR A 149 -8.10 -4.57 -7.19
C TYR A 149 -9.45 -4.97 -7.82
N GLU A 150 -9.49 -5.56 -9.02
CA GLU A 150 -10.75 -6.07 -9.62
C GLU A 150 -11.32 -7.30 -8.90
N ARG A 151 -10.50 -8.00 -8.11
CA ARG A 151 -10.87 -9.20 -7.36
C ARG A 151 -10.92 -8.94 -5.86
N ALA A 152 -10.65 -7.71 -5.45
CA ALA A 152 -10.60 -7.34 -4.05
C ALA A 152 -12.02 -7.24 -3.47
N GLU A 153 -12.17 -7.63 -2.21
CA GLU A 153 -13.40 -7.37 -1.45
C GLU A 153 -13.51 -5.88 -1.10
N TYR A 154 -12.37 -5.27 -0.77
CA TYR A 154 -12.25 -3.85 -0.47
C TYR A 154 -11.05 -3.25 -1.20
N VAL A 155 -11.25 -2.07 -1.78
CA VAL A 155 -10.23 -1.23 -2.39
C VAL A 155 -10.12 0.07 -1.59
N ILE A 156 -8.97 0.26 -0.95
CA ILE A 156 -8.68 1.44 -0.11
C ILE A 156 -7.53 2.21 -0.72
N LEU A 157 -7.75 3.49 -0.99
CA LEU A 157 -6.76 4.37 -1.61
C LEU A 157 -6.23 5.40 -0.61
N GLU A 158 -4.92 5.49 -0.51
CA GLU A 158 -4.18 6.52 0.21
C GLU A 158 -3.76 7.63 -0.76
N ILE A 159 -4.18 8.87 -0.49
CA ILE A 159 -3.93 9.99 -1.40
C ILE A 159 -2.61 10.65 -1.06
N ASN A 160 -1.70 10.71 -2.04
CA ASN A 160 -0.45 11.46 -1.96
C ASN A 160 -0.34 12.44 -3.13
N GLU A 161 -0.29 13.73 -2.82
CA GLU A 161 -0.24 14.85 -3.78
C GLU A 161 1.04 14.86 -4.62
N ARG A 162 2.08 14.13 -4.23
CA ARG A 162 3.32 14.02 -5.02
C ARG A 162 3.21 13.02 -6.17
N ILE A 163 2.21 12.13 -6.17
CA ILE A 163 1.95 11.27 -7.33
C ILE A 163 1.18 12.09 -8.36
N LEU A 164 1.78 12.28 -9.54
CA LEU A 164 1.23 13.15 -10.58
C LEU A 164 0.17 12.45 -11.42
N GLU A 165 -0.90 13.20 -11.72
CA GLU A 165 -1.99 12.78 -12.61
C GLU A 165 -1.54 12.47 -14.04
N GLY A 166 -2.43 11.79 -14.78
CA GLY A 166 -2.33 11.08 -16.07
C GLY A 166 -1.65 11.73 -17.29
N ASN A 167 -0.51 12.39 -17.11
CA ASN A 167 0.23 13.04 -18.19
C ASN A 167 1.15 12.07 -18.97
N LYS A 168 1.01 10.74 -18.78
CA LYS A 168 1.81 9.73 -19.47
C LYS A 168 0.96 8.63 -20.12
N LYS A 169 1.36 8.24 -21.33
CA LYS A 169 0.77 7.12 -22.07
C LYS A 169 0.89 5.83 -21.26
N ASN A 170 -0.24 5.12 -21.07
CA ASN A 170 -0.35 3.84 -20.34
C ASN A 170 -0.18 3.92 -18.81
N GLN A 171 -0.22 5.11 -18.21
CA GLN A 171 -0.32 5.22 -16.75
C GLN A 171 -1.61 4.55 -16.29
N GLU A 172 -1.51 3.69 -15.29
CA GLU A 172 -2.67 3.00 -14.74
C GLU A 172 -3.46 3.96 -13.85
N CYS A 173 -4.79 3.82 -13.88
CA CYS A 173 -5.70 4.59 -13.06
C CYS A 173 -6.83 3.71 -12.54
N ILE A 174 -7.44 4.17 -11.46
CA ILE A 174 -8.62 3.57 -10.84
C ILE A 174 -9.69 4.64 -10.67
N HIS A 175 -10.93 4.33 -11.07
CA HIS A 175 -12.05 5.26 -10.93
C HIS A 175 -12.66 5.17 -9.53
N ILE A 176 -13.20 6.27 -9.00
CA ILE A 176 -13.84 6.32 -7.68
C ILE A 176 -14.96 5.29 -7.50
N SER A 177 -15.64 4.88 -8.57
CA SER A 177 -16.66 3.83 -8.53
C SER A 177 -16.09 2.43 -8.26
N GLN A 178 -14.76 2.25 -8.36
CA GLN A 178 -14.03 1.01 -8.07
C GLN A 178 -13.29 1.08 -6.73
N THR A 179 -13.47 2.17 -5.98
CA THR A 179 -12.85 2.42 -4.69
C THR A 179 -13.90 2.36 -3.60
N ASP A 180 -13.60 1.72 -2.47
CA ASP A 180 -14.51 1.64 -1.34
C ASP A 180 -14.25 2.75 -0.32
N MET A 181 -12.97 3.01 -0.03
CA MET A 181 -12.55 4.01 0.96
C MET A 181 -11.34 4.80 0.47
N ILE A 182 -11.27 6.06 0.90
CA ILE A 182 -10.21 6.99 0.56
C ILE A 182 -9.65 7.56 1.86
N VAL A 183 -8.34 7.62 1.99
CA VAL A 183 -7.65 8.19 3.15
C VAL A 183 -6.64 9.23 2.69
N GLY A 184 -6.47 10.30 3.46
CA GLY A 184 -5.38 11.24 3.23
C GLY A 184 -4.06 10.68 3.77
N SER A 185 -2.97 10.86 3.03
CA SER A 185 -1.63 10.68 3.59
C SER A 185 -1.17 11.97 4.28
N ASN A 186 -0.12 11.88 5.10
CA ASN A 186 0.59 13.08 5.57
C ASN A 186 1.38 13.79 4.46
N ASN A 187 1.30 13.30 3.21
CA ASN A 187 2.16 13.72 2.13
C ASN A 187 3.63 13.66 2.61
N ASP A 188 4.06 12.52 3.11
CA ASP A 188 5.48 12.25 3.32
C ASP A 188 6.20 12.21 1.96
N GLU A 189 7.53 12.36 1.95
CA GLU A 189 8.30 12.16 0.72
C GLU A 189 7.97 10.78 0.15
N LEU A 190 7.71 10.71 -1.16
CA LEU A 190 7.51 9.41 -1.81
C LEU A 190 8.75 8.55 -1.57
N LEU A 191 8.58 7.23 -1.46
CA LEU A 191 9.68 6.27 -1.45
C LEU A 191 10.57 6.54 -2.67
N GLN A 192 11.62 7.34 -2.49
CA GLN A 192 12.52 7.64 -3.58
C GLN A 192 13.26 6.34 -3.91
N ARG A 193 13.51 6.08 -5.19
CA ARG A 193 14.54 5.11 -5.56
C ARG A 193 15.82 5.54 -4.89
N VAL A 194 16.16 4.94 -3.75
CA VAL A 194 17.38 5.25 -3.04
C VAL A 194 18.52 4.68 -3.89
N ASN A 195 19.14 5.53 -4.71
CA ASN A 195 20.38 5.19 -5.43
C ASN A 195 21.60 5.13 -4.48
N VAL A 196 21.34 5.00 -3.16
CA VAL A 196 22.33 5.03 -2.09
C VAL A 196 22.00 3.90 -1.11
N PRO A 197 22.77 2.82 -1.07
CA PRO A 197 22.53 1.74 -0.12
C PRO A 197 22.53 2.29 1.32
N GLY A 198 21.38 2.16 2.02
CA GLY A 198 21.30 2.37 3.46
C GLY A 198 20.88 3.75 3.97
N LYS A 199 20.25 4.61 3.16
CA LYS A 199 19.54 5.79 3.68
C LYS A 199 18.16 5.92 3.06
N ASN A 200 17.16 5.34 3.70
CA ASN A 200 15.78 5.74 3.45
C ASN A 200 15.52 6.98 4.34
N PRO A 201 15.32 8.19 3.78
CA PRO A 201 15.08 9.40 4.58
C PRO A 201 13.77 9.34 5.38
N LEU A 202 12.85 8.43 5.06
CA LEU A 202 11.65 8.17 5.86
C LEU A 202 11.92 7.29 7.09
N TYR A 203 13.06 6.58 7.11
CA TYR A 203 13.49 5.68 8.17
C TYR A 203 14.81 6.19 8.77
N ASP A 204 14.79 7.41 9.31
CA ASP A 204 15.79 7.77 10.31
C ASP A 204 15.33 7.19 11.66
N GLU A 205 16.13 6.31 12.28
CA GLU A 205 15.84 5.78 13.62
C GLU A 205 15.60 6.94 14.63
N GLN A 206 16.17 8.12 14.39
CA GLN A 206 15.94 9.30 15.23
C GLN A 206 14.52 9.90 15.05
N SER A 207 13.88 9.77 13.89
CA SER A 207 12.51 10.31 13.67
C SER A 207 11.43 9.46 14.34
N ILE A 208 11.70 8.16 14.55
CA ILE A 208 10.84 7.24 15.30
C ILE A 208 10.93 7.50 16.81
N ILE A 209 12.12 7.89 17.31
CA ILE A 209 12.38 8.10 18.74
C ILE A 209 12.02 9.54 19.20
N THR A 210 12.06 10.55 18.32
CA THR A 210 11.88 11.96 18.71
C THR A 210 10.49 12.55 18.53
N ARG A 211 9.50 11.81 17.98
CA ARG A 211 8.09 12.17 18.14
C ARG A 211 7.58 11.75 19.54
N SER A 212 8.30 12.18 20.57
CA SER A 212 7.85 12.18 21.94
C SER A 212 6.71 13.18 22.08
N TRP A 213 5.54 12.62 22.42
CA TRP A 213 4.36 13.24 23.00
C TRP A 213 4.61 14.64 23.58
N ALA A 214 4.14 15.66 22.89
CA ALA A 214 3.81 16.94 23.50
C ALA A 214 2.29 17.04 23.57
N VAL A 215 1.84 17.25 24.80
CA VAL A 215 0.47 17.37 25.31
C VAL A 215 -0.37 18.37 24.51
#